data_AF-A0A392SU29-F1
#
_entry.id   AF-A0A392SU29-F1
#
_cell.length_a   1.000
_cell.length_b   1.000
_cell.length_c   1.000
_cell.angle_alpha   90.00
_cell.angle_beta   90.00
_cell.angle_gamma   90.00
#
_symmetry.space_group_name_H-M   'P 1'
#
loop_
_entity.id
_entity.type
_entity.pdbx_description
1 polymer ?
#
loop_
_entity_poly.entity_id
_entity_poly.type
_entity_poly.pdbx_seq_one_letter_code
_entity_poly.pdbx_strand_id
1 'polypeptide(L)' 'MANVSVAAEWQLLYNRYYRKPELYQMRWKHVDLARNKVAAAPFGGPLAVIRDDSKIV' A
#
# COMPACT_ATOMS: atom_id res chain seq x y z
N MET A 1 7.66 -16.71 5.35
CA MET A 1 8.43 -15.50 4.98
C MET A 1 9.85 -15.96 4.69
N ALA A 2 10.24 -15.99 3.41
CA ALA A 2 11.58 -16.43 3.04
C ALA A 2 12.59 -15.36 3.50
N ASN A 3 13.70 -15.82 4.08
CA ASN A 3 14.77 -14.98 4.61
C ASN A 3 15.57 -14.41 3.43
N VAL A 4 15.02 -13.42 2.73
CA VAL A 4 15.73 -12.68 1.68
C VAL A 4 16.64 -11.68 2.37
N SER A 5 17.94 -11.79 2.12
CA SER A 5 18.93 -10.79 2.55
C SER A 5 18.47 -9.40 2.10
N VAL A 6 18.52 -8.39 2.97
CA VAL A 6 18.14 -6.99 2.66
C VAL A 6 18.85 -6.46 1.41
N ALA A 7 20.05 -6.97 1.10
CA ALA A 7 20.82 -6.61 -0.10
C ALA A 7 20.24 -7.21 -1.40
N ALA A 8 19.54 -8.35 -1.32
CA ALA A 8 18.96 -9.03 -2.48
C ALA A 8 17.67 -8.36 -3.01
N GLU A 9 17.11 -7.39 -2.28
CA GLU A 9 15.91 -6.65 -2.69
C GLU A 9 16.20 -5.41 -3.55
N TRP A 10 17.46 -4.97 -3.60
CA TRP A 10 17.87 -3.77 -4.34
C TRP A 10 18.29 -4.12 -5.77
N GLN A 11 17.60 -3.56 -6.74
CA GLN A 11 17.85 -3.75 -8.17
C GLN A 11 18.48 -2.50 -8.77
N LEU A 12 19.61 -2.65 -9.47
CA LEU A 12 20.23 -1.57 -10.21
C LEU A 12 19.36 -1.22 -11.42
N LEU A 13 18.93 0.04 -11.50
CA LEU A 13 18.28 0.62 -12.68
C LEU A 13 19.08 1.84 -13.10
N TYR A 14 19.78 1.69 -14.23
CA TYR A 14 20.70 2.70 -14.76
C TYR A 14 21.81 3.04 -13.75
N ASN A 15 21.76 4.22 -13.13
CA ASN A 15 22.77 4.73 -12.20
C ASN A 15 22.30 4.76 -10.73
N ARG A 16 21.18 4.12 -10.40
CA ARG A 16 20.60 4.11 -9.05
C ARG A 16 20.03 2.73 -8.70
N TYR A 17 20.07 2.39 -7.42
CA TYR A 17 19.43 1.17 -6.90
C TYR A 17 18.01 1.48 -6.41
N TYR A 18 17.06 0.65 -6.79
CA TYR A 18 15.66 0.73 -6.38
C TYR A 18 15.25 -0.56 -5.68
N ARG A 19 14.32 -0.45 -4.75
CA ARG A 19 13.62 -1.61 -4.19
C ARG A 19 12.13 -1.34 -4.17
N LYS A 20 11.33 -2.40 -4.29
CA LYS A 20 9.88 -2.34 -4.19
C LYS A 20 9.43 -3.14 -2.96
N PRO A 21 9.50 -2.57 -1.75
CA PRO A 21 8.98 -3.23 -0.57
C PRO A 21 7.45 -3.20 -0.60
N GLU A 22 6.83 -4.31 -0.20
CA GLU A 22 5.42 -4.30 0.16
C GLU A 22 5.28 -3.56 1.50
N LEU A 23 4.63 -2.38 1.47
CA LEU A 23 4.45 -1.55 2.68
C LEU A 23 3.24 -1.99 3.48
N TYR A 24 2.16 -2.39 2.79
CA TYR A 24 0.92 -2.84 3.39
C TYR A 24 0.39 -4.04 2.63
N GLN A 25 0.16 -5.13 3.36
CA GLN A 25 -0.68 -6.20 2.88
C GLN A 25 -2.13 -5.82 3.15
N MET A 26 -2.84 -5.35 2.14
CA MET A 26 -4.23 -4.91 2.26
C MET A 26 -5.14 -6.12 2.52
N ARG A 27 -5.48 -6.38 3.79
CA ARG A 27 -6.42 -7.44 4.21
C ARG A 27 -7.87 -6.97 4.17
N TRP A 28 -8.23 -6.26 3.11
CA TRP A 28 -9.57 -5.75 2.91
C TRP A 28 -10.55 -6.90 2.70
N LYS A 29 -11.25 -7.30 3.77
CA LYS A 29 -12.40 -8.20 3.70
C LYS A 29 -13.66 -7.36 3.67
N HIS A 30 -14.49 -7.53 2.65
CA HIS A 30 -15.76 -6.82 2.51
C HIS A 30 -15.66 -5.28 2.43
N VAL A 31 -14.52 -4.74 1.96
CA VAL A 31 -14.38 -3.30 1.70
C VAL A 31 -14.65 -3.03 0.22
N ASP A 32 -15.75 -2.35 -0.08
CA ASP A 32 -16.07 -1.86 -1.42
C ASP A 32 -15.52 -0.45 -1.63
N LEU A 33 -14.45 -0.32 -2.42
CA LEU A 33 -13.82 0.99 -2.69
C LEU A 33 -14.73 1.94 -3.45
N ALA A 34 -15.72 1.44 -4.19
CA ALA A 34 -16.68 2.31 -4.85
C ALA A 34 -17.55 3.05 -3.83
N ARG A 35 -17.74 2.49 -2.63
CA ARG A 35 -18.59 3.04 -1.55
C ARG A 35 -17.82 3.71 -0.41
N ASN A 36 -16.49 3.76 -0.50
CA ASN A 36 -15.64 4.28 0.57
C ASN A 36 -14.72 5.38 0.04
N LYS A 37 -14.39 6.34 0.91
CA LYS A 37 -13.30 7.30 0.69
C LYS A 37 -12.04 6.75 1.36
N VAL A 38 -10.91 6.87 0.65
CA VAL A 38 -9.61 6.39 1.13
C VAL A 38 -8.63 7.56 1.14
N ALA A 39 -7.92 7.71 2.25
CA ALA A 39 -6.82 8.67 2.40
C ALA A 39 -5.53 7.92 2.76
N ALA A 40 -4.41 8.35 2.16
CA ALA A 40 -3.10 7.77 2.40
C ALA A 40 -2.12 8.85 2.83
N ALA A 41 -1.38 8.61 3.91
CA ALA A 41 -0.28 9.48 4.29
C ALA A 41 0.93 9.28 3.36
N PRO A 42 1.78 10.31 3.18
CA PRO A 42 2.99 10.20 2.37
C PRO A 42 3.96 9.08 2.85
N PHE A 43 4.85 8.65 1.95
CA PHE A 43 5.97 7.75 2.26
C PHE A 43 5.61 6.41 2.89
N GLY A 44 4.42 5.87 2.58
CA GLY A 44 3.97 4.63 3.20
C GLY A 44 3.54 4.79 4.64
N GLY A 45 3.09 6.00 5.02
CA GLY A 45 2.41 6.23 6.28
C GLY A 45 0.98 5.68 6.28
N PRO A 46 0.24 5.88 7.38
CA PRO A 46 -1.05 5.26 7.62
C PRO A 46 -2.07 5.46 6.50
N LEU A 47 -2.95 4.46 6.35
CA LEU A 47 -4.10 4.49 5.46
C LEU A 47 -5.38 4.57 6.29
N ALA A 48 -6.28 5.47 5.92
CA ALA A 48 -7.59 5.62 6.54
C ALA A 48 -8.69 5.37 5.49
N VAL A 49 -9.73 4.64 5.89
CA VAL A 49 -10.90 4.36 5.06
C VAL A 49 -12.13 4.77 5.84
N ILE A 50 -13.02 5.53 5.21
CA ILE A 50 -14.33 5.90 5.76
C ILE A 50 -15.41 5.58 4.74
N ARG A 51 -16.64 5.34 5.21
CA ARG A 51 -17.79 5.22 4.33
C ARG A 51 -18.02 6.53 3.59
N ASP A 52 -18.37 6.43 2.32
CA ASP A 52 -18.80 7.59 1.55
C ASP A 52 -20.29 7.83 1.81
N ASP A 53 -20.57 8.78 2.70
CA ASP A 53 -21.96 9.08 3.10
C ASP A 53 -22.82 9.58 1.93
N SER A 54 -22.20 10.10 0.86
CA SER A 54 -22.92 10.48 -0.37
C SER A 54 -23.49 9.30 -1.16
N LYS A 55 -23.04 8.08 -0.85
CA LYS A 55 -23.43 6.83 -1.53
C LYS A 55 -24.36 5.96 -0.68
N ILE A 56 -24.90 6.53 0.39
CA ILE A 56 -25.94 5.91 1.21
C ILE A 56 -27.27 6.23 0.53
N VAL A 57 -27.74 5.29 -0.28
CA VAL A 57 -29.12 5.25 -0.80
C VAL A 57 -29.92 4.27 0.05
#